data_AF-I2CMF6-F1
#
_entry.id   AF-I2CMF6-F1
#
_cell.length_a   1.000
_cell.length_b   1.000
_cell.length_c   1.000
_cell.angle_alpha   90.00
_cell.angle_beta   90.00
_cell.angle_gamma   90.00
#
_symmetry.space_group_name_H-M   'P 1'
#
loop_
_entity.id
_entity.type
_entity.pdbx_description
1 polymer ?
#
loop_
_entity_poly.entity_id
_entity_poly.type
_entity_poly.pdbx_seq_one_letter_code
_entity_poly.pdbx_strand_id
1 'polypeptide(L)'
;KIQVKSSNAQNTVTIVGTESGLEYLMESPEGYVAYSKATTVTGRLVHVNFGTKKDFENLKSPVNGSLVIARAGKITFAEKVANAQSYNALGVLIYMDQARFPIVNAQIPFFGHAHLGTGDPYTPGFPSFNHTQFPPSQSSGLPSIPVQTISRAAAEKLFENMEGDCPSAWEIDPSCRLETSPNKNVKLTVNNVLKE
;
A
#
# COMPACT_ATOMS: atom_id res chain seq x y z
N LYS A 1 13.38 -13.41 -11.85
CA LYS A 1 13.34 -13.54 -10.36
C LYS A 1 11.94 -13.20 -9.87
N ILE A 2 11.35 -14.00 -8.98
CA ILE A 2 9.99 -13.76 -8.47
C ILE A 2 10.11 -13.20 -7.05
N GLN A 3 9.43 -12.09 -6.77
CA GLN A 3 9.36 -11.61 -5.39
C GLN A 3 8.28 -12.38 -4.64
N VAL A 4 8.62 -12.90 -3.47
CA VAL A 4 7.70 -13.61 -2.58
C VAL A 4 7.77 -13.01 -1.18
N LYS A 5 6.75 -13.29 -0.37
CA LYS A 5 6.79 -13.00 1.06
C LYS A 5 7.97 -13.74 1.70
N SER A 6 8.71 -13.06 2.59
CA SER A 6 9.80 -13.70 3.33
C SER A 6 9.24 -14.75 4.29
N SER A 7 9.90 -15.92 4.34
CA SER A 7 9.59 -16.98 5.31
C SER A 7 10.01 -16.61 6.73
N ASN A 8 10.95 -15.68 6.87
CA ASN A 8 11.60 -15.36 8.14
C ASN A 8 11.10 -14.04 8.75
N ALA A 9 10.44 -13.18 7.96
CA ALA A 9 9.92 -11.90 8.42
C ALA A 9 8.60 -11.59 7.71
N GLN A 10 7.53 -11.44 8.49
CA GLN A 10 6.21 -11.12 7.95
C GLN A 10 6.08 -9.62 7.68
N ASN A 11 5.19 -9.26 6.76
CA ASN A 11 4.78 -7.88 6.57
C ASN A 11 3.78 -7.53 7.68
N THR A 12 3.87 -6.32 8.22
CA THR A 12 3.01 -5.91 9.35
C THR A 12 2.51 -4.49 9.18
N VAL A 13 1.30 -4.26 9.67
CA VAL A 13 0.69 -2.94 9.79
C VAL A 13 0.36 -2.73 11.27
N THR A 14 0.93 -1.68 11.85
CA THR A 14 0.80 -1.38 13.28
C THR A 14 0.41 0.08 13.48
N ILE A 15 -0.44 0.36 14.47
CA ILE A 15 -0.67 1.73 14.94
C ILE A 15 0.33 2.03 16.05
N VAL A 16 0.94 3.21 15.99
CA VAL A 16 1.92 3.70 16.96
C VAL A 16 1.36 4.96 17.62
N GLY A 17 1.22 4.95 18.95
CA GLY A 17 0.89 6.15 19.71
C GLY A 17 2.06 7.11 19.72
N THR A 18 1.86 8.38 19.33
CA THR A 18 2.96 9.35 19.21
C THR A 18 3.57 9.71 20.56
N GLU A 19 2.77 9.77 21.63
CA GLU A 19 3.22 10.14 22.97
C GLU A 19 3.65 8.94 23.82
N SER A 20 2.92 7.82 23.72
CA SER A 20 3.16 6.64 24.55
C SER A 20 4.18 5.68 23.96
N GLY A 21 4.47 5.76 22.66
CA GLY A 21 5.29 4.79 21.93
C GLY A 21 4.67 3.39 21.87
N LEU A 22 3.42 3.22 22.34
CA LEU A 22 2.74 1.93 22.33
C LEU A 22 2.41 1.52 20.89
N GLU A 23 2.74 0.28 20.55
CA GLU A 23 2.47 -0.30 19.25
C GLU A 23 1.33 -1.33 19.33
N TYR A 24 0.34 -1.16 18.47
CA TYR A 24 -0.79 -2.08 18.34
C TYR A 24 -0.78 -2.72 16.96
N LEU A 25 -0.61 -4.04 16.91
CA LEU A 25 -0.66 -4.79 15.65
C LEU A 25 -2.09 -4.80 15.09
N MET A 26 -2.28 -4.21 13.91
CA MET A 26 -3.58 -4.20 13.22
C MET A 26 -3.75 -5.47 12.38
N GLU A 27 -2.70 -5.81 11.62
CA GLU A 27 -2.71 -6.96 10.73
C GLU A 27 -1.28 -7.45 10.44
N SER A 28 -1.15 -8.77 10.27
CA SER A 28 -0.02 -9.41 9.58
C SER A 28 -0.57 -10.02 8.28
N PRO A 29 -0.59 -9.26 7.16
CA PRO A 29 -1.31 -9.70 5.98
C PRO A 29 -0.71 -10.98 5.40
N GLU A 30 -1.56 -11.95 5.06
CA GLU A 30 -1.13 -13.13 4.32
C GLU A 30 -0.77 -12.77 2.87
N GLY A 31 -1.57 -11.89 2.26
CA GLY A 31 -1.31 -11.32 0.94
C GLY A 31 -0.11 -10.37 0.93
N TYR A 32 0.40 -10.08 -0.27
CA TYR A 32 1.48 -9.13 -0.48
C TYR A 32 1.37 -8.47 -1.86
N VAL A 33 2.11 -7.38 -2.04
CA VAL A 33 2.29 -6.74 -3.35
C VAL A 33 3.66 -7.07 -3.89
N ALA A 34 3.71 -7.81 -5.00
CA ALA A 34 4.96 -8.07 -5.72
C ALA A 34 5.58 -6.76 -6.24
N TYR A 35 6.90 -6.76 -6.27
CA TYR A 35 7.79 -5.63 -6.55
C TYR A 35 7.75 -4.48 -5.54
N SER A 36 7.03 -4.64 -4.43
CA SER A 36 7.02 -3.66 -3.33
C SER A 36 8.41 -3.50 -2.71
N LYS A 37 8.77 -2.26 -2.37
CA LYS A 37 10.03 -1.95 -1.69
C LYS A 37 10.02 -2.55 -0.28
N ALA A 38 11.00 -3.40 0.01
CA ALA A 38 11.21 -3.91 1.36
C ALA A 38 11.82 -2.81 2.24
N THR A 39 11.02 -2.25 3.14
CA THR A 39 11.41 -1.22 4.11
C THR A 39 10.34 -1.06 5.19
N THR A 40 10.71 -0.40 6.28
CA THR A 40 9.77 0.06 7.31
C THR A 40 9.61 1.57 7.21
N VAL A 41 8.37 2.05 7.25
CA VAL A 41 8.04 3.48 7.29
C VAL A 41 6.96 3.74 8.32
N THR A 42 7.00 4.90 8.96
CA THR A 42 6.00 5.34 9.94
C THR A 42 5.55 6.75 9.61
N GLY A 43 4.25 7.02 9.70
CA GLY A 43 3.70 8.34 9.47
C GLY A 43 2.20 8.37 9.66
N ARG A 44 1.60 9.53 9.42
CA ARG A 44 0.13 9.68 9.41
C ARG A 44 -0.45 8.84 8.27
N LEU A 45 -1.68 8.36 8.42
CA LEU A 45 -2.39 7.66 7.35
C LEU A 45 -3.45 8.58 6.75
N VAL A 46 -3.46 8.73 5.43
CA VAL A 46 -4.43 9.55 4.69
C VAL A 46 -5.19 8.68 3.69
N HIS A 47 -6.51 8.75 3.68
CA HIS A 47 -7.34 8.03 2.72
C HIS A 47 -7.43 8.78 1.40
N VAL A 48 -7.04 8.13 0.31
CA VAL A 48 -6.90 8.76 -1.03
C VAL A 48 -7.86 8.17 -2.06
N ASN A 49 -8.99 7.63 -1.61
CA ASN A 49 -10.02 7.01 -2.45
C ASN A 49 -9.44 5.92 -3.35
N PHE A 50 -9.51 6.04 -4.68
CA PHE A 50 -8.92 5.07 -5.60
C PHE A 50 -7.44 5.39 -5.92
N GLY A 51 -6.85 6.45 -5.35
CA GLY A 51 -5.45 6.82 -5.61
C GLY A 51 -5.21 7.34 -7.03
N THR A 52 -6.26 7.82 -7.71
CA THR A 52 -6.08 8.49 -9.01
C THR A 52 -5.42 9.85 -8.82
N LYS A 53 -4.78 10.38 -9.86
CA LYS A 53 -4.18 11.72 -9.81
C LYS A 53 -5.19 12.79 -9.35
N LYS A 54 -6.43 12.70 -9.83
CA LYS A 54 -7.54 13.59 -9.44
C LYS A 54 -7.94 13.41 -7.97
N ASP A 55 -7.86 12.21 -7.41
CA ASP A 55 -8.11 12.00 -5.99
C ASP A 55 -7.06 12.75 -5.16
N PHE A 56 -5.78 12.69 -5.53
CA PHE A 56 -4.72 13.43 -4.85
C PHE A 56 -4.86 14.96 -4.99
N GLU A 57 -5.23 15.45 -6.16
CA GLU A 57 -5.45 16.89 -6.42
C GLU A 57 -6.62 17.46 -5.60
N ASN A 58 -7.65 16.64 -5.33
CA ASN A 58 -8.84 17.05 -4.58
C ASN A 58 -8.71 16.87 -3.06
N LEU A 59 -7.59 16.32 -2.56
CA LEU A 59 -7.37 16.19 -1.12
C LEU A 59 -7.14 17.56 -0.49
N LYS A 60 -7.83 17.79 0.63
CA LYS A 60 -7.61 19.00 1.44
C LYS A 60 -6.30 18.91 2.23
N SER A 61 -5.97 17.73 2.73
CA SER A 61 -4.75 17.47 3.52
C SER A 61 -3.60 17.01 2.61
N PRO A 62 -2.39 17.57 2.74
CA PRO A 62 -1.23 17.12 1.99
C PRO A 62 -0.77 15.72 2.46
N VAL A 63 -0.39 14.87 1.51
CA VAL A 63 0.10 13.50 1.76
C VAL A 63 1.62 13.39 1.91
N ASN A 64 2.34 14.50 1.75
CA ASN A 64 3.80 14.53 1.86
C ASN A 64 4.24 14.05 3.25
N GLY A 65 5.10 13.03 3.29
CA GLY A 65 5.58 12.43 4.54
C GLY A 65 4.53 11.57 5.26
N SER A 66 3.43 11.21 4.60
CA SER A 66 2.36 10.37 5.15
C SER A 66 2.32 9.01 4.44
N LEU A 67 1.78 7.99 5.10
CA LEU A 67 1.26 6.81 4.43
C LEU A 67 -0.11 7.13 3.83
N VAL A 68 -0.47 6.43 2.77
CA VAL A 68 -1.79 6.54 2.15
C VAL A 68 -2.51 5.20 2.15
N ILE A 69 -3.83 5.22 2.32
CA ILE A 69 -4.71 4.07 2.14
C ILE A 69 -5.63 4.31 0.94
N ALA A 70 -5.67 3.34 0.03
CA ALA A 70 -6.41 3.41 -1.21
C ALA A 70 -7.26 2.15 -1.44
N ARG A 71 -8.42 2.33 -2.06
CA ARG A 71 -9.29 1.26 -2.52
C ARG A 71 -8.70 0.59 -3.76
N ALA A 72 -8.86 -0.72 -3.86
CA ALA A 72 -8.61 -1.45 -5.09
C ALA A 72 -9.58 -1.03 -6.21
N GLY A 73 -9.14 -1.10 -7.48
CA GLY A 73 -9.96 -0.77 -8.66
C GLY A 73 -9.69 0.61 -9.27
N LYS A 74 -10.42 0.92 -10.36
CA LYS A 74 -10.27 2.07 -11.30
C LYS A 74 -8.92 2.14 -12.03
N ILE A 75 -7.81 2.05 -11.32
CA ILE A 75 -6.44 2.05 -11.82
C ILE A 75 -5.64 0.90 -11.20
N THR A 76 -4.52 0.53 -11.82
CA THR A 76 -3.64 -0.54 -11.35
C THR A 76 -2.94 -0.17 -10.03
N PHE A 77 -2.40 -1.15 -9.32
CA PHE A 77 -1.65 -0.88 -8.09
C PHE A 77 -0.37 -0.10 -8.40
N ALA A 78 0.29 -0.42 -9.50
CA ALA A 78 1.45 0.32 -9.98
C ALA A 78 1.15 1.81 -10.18
N GLU A 79 0.02 2.16 -10.82
CA GLU A 79 -0.37 3.56 -10.99
C GLU A 79 -0.71 4.26 -9.67
N LYS A 80 -1.41 3.58 -8.74
CA LYS A 80 -1.69 4.14 -7.41
C LYS A 80 -0.40 4.51 -6.68
N VAL A 81 0.58 3.62 -6.75
CA VAL A 81 1.87 3.76 -6.08
C VAL A 81 2.70 4.85 -6.74
N ALA A 82 2.73 4.90 -8.08
CA ALA A 82 3.40 5.96 -8.83
C ALA A 82 2.81 7.35 -8.50
N ASN A 83 1.47 7.45 -8.45
CA ASN A 83 0.80 8.69 -8.02
C ASN A 83 1.20 9.04 -6.58
N ALA A 84 1.10 8.11 -5.63
CA ALA A 84 1.47 8.36 -4.24
C ALA A 84 2.93 8.84 -4.08
N GLN A 85 3.87 8.21 -4.82
CA GLN A 85 5.27 8.63 -4.86
C GLN A 85 5.43 10.06 -5.40
N SER A 86 4.69 10.41 -6.46
CA SER A 86 4.76 11.76 -7.05
C SER A 86 4.30 12.87 -6.09
N TYR A 87 3.47 12.53 -5.09
CA TYR A 87 3.04 13.41 -4.02
C TYR A 87 3.85 13.23 -2.72
N ASN A 88 5.01 12.57 -2.76
CA ASN A 88 5.91 12.33 -1.63
C ASN A 88 5.28 11.54 -0.46
N ALA A 89 4.36 10.63 -0.74
CA ALA A 89 3.88 9.67 0.26
C ALA A 89 5.00 8.66 0.61
N LEU A 90 5.01 8.20 1.86
CA LEU A 90 6.01 7.26 2.37
C LEU A 90 5.66 5.80 2.09
N GLY A 91 4.39 5.46 1.86
CA GLY A 91 3.94 4.08 1.67
C GLY A 91 2.46 4.00 1.32
N VAL A 92 2.04 2.86 0.79
CA VAL A 92 0.67 2.66 0.28
C VAL A 92 0.06 1.39 0.86
N LEU A 93 -1.11 1.51 1.47
CA LEU A 93 -1.99 0.40 1.84
C LEU A 93 -3.12 0.29 0.82
N ILE A 94 -3.42 -0.93 0.38
CA ILE A 94 -4.49 -1.19 -0.58
C ILE A 94 -5.49 -2.17 0.04
N TYR A 95 -6.78 -1.86 -0.03
CA TYR A 95 -7.84 -2.71 0.50
C TYR A 95 -9.02 -2.82 -0.46
N MET A 96 -9.87 -3.83 -0.27
CA MET A 96 -11.10 -4.03 -1.02
C MET A 96 -12.29 -3.53 -0.21
N ASP A 97 -12.90 -2.42 -0.61
CA ASP A 97 -14.10 -1.90 0.06
C ASP A 97 -15.36 -2.71 -0.28
N GLN A 98 -16.32 -2.71 0.64
CA GLN A 98 -17.57 -3.48 0.50
C GLN A 98 -18.45 -3.00 -0.65
N ALA A 99 -18.47 -1.69 -0.95
CA ALA A 99 -19.31 -1.14 -2.01
C ALA A 99 -18.86 -1.60 -3.40
N ARG A 100 -17.53 -1.68 -3.63
CA ARG A 100 -16.96 -2.13 -4.91
C ARG A 100 -16.79 -3.65 -5.00
N PHE A 101 -16.47 -4.28 -3.88
CA PHE A 101 -16.22 -5.72 -3.75
C PHE A 101 -17.15 -6.27 -2.65
N PRO A 102 -18.41 -6.63 -2.99
CA PRO A 102 -19.41 -7.08 -2.03
C PRO A 102 -19.14 -8.52 -1.56
N ILE A 103 -17.98 -8.72 -0.94
CA ILE A 103 -17.54 -10.01 -0.44
C ILE A 103 -17.89 -10.09 1.06
N VAL A 104 -18.67 -11.11 1.43
CA VAL A 104 -19.16 -11.30 2.80
C VAL A 104 -18.00 -11.39 3.80
N ASN A 105 -16.96 -12.17 3.49
CA ASN A 105 -15.81 -12.32 4.36
C ASN A 105 -14.86 -11.10 4.25
N ALA A 106 -14.78 -10.31 5.31
CA ALA A 106 -13.95 -9.11 5.39
C ALA A 106 -12.44 -9.38 5.59
N GLN A 107 -12.06 -10.62 5.92
CA GLN A 107 -10.69 -11.04 6.26
C GLN A 107 -9.90 -11.59 5.06
N ILE A 108 -10.48 -11.55 3.85
CA ILE A 108 -9.86 -12.18 2.69
C ILE A 108 -8.55 -11.48 2.34
N PRO A 109 -7.41 -12.21 2.32
CA PRO A 109 -6.17 -11.69 1.79
C PRO A 109 -6.24 -11.66 0.26
N PHE A 110 -5.56 -10.69 -0.34
CA PHE A 110 -5.41 -10.64 -1.79
C PHE A 110 -4.00 -10.20 -2.18
N PHE A 111 -3.63 -10.57 -3.40
CA PHE A 111 -2.32 -10.33 -3.99
C PHE A 111 -2.40 -9.23 -5.05
N GLY A 112 -1.29 -8.54 -5.30
CA GLY A 112 -1.15 -7.64 -6.45
C GLY A 112 0.31 -7.44 -6.83
N HIS A 113 0.55 -6.61 -7.85
CA HIS A 113 1.91 -6.22 -8.27
C HIS A 113 1.99 -4.70 -8.47
N ALA A 114 3.14 -4.11 -8.16
CA ALA A 114 3.37 -2.67 -8.24
C ALA A 114 4.36 -2.25 -9.36
N HIS A 115 4.74 -3.17 -10.25
CA HIS A 115 5.58 -2.84 -11.40
C HIS A 115 4.78 -2.05 -12.44
N LEU A 116 5.18 -0.79 -12.65
CA LEU A 116 4.65 0.09 -13.69
C LEU A 116 5.33 -0.23 -15.02
N GLY A 117 4.97 -1.37 -15.59
CA GLY A 117 5.53 -1.88 -16.83
C GLY A 117 5.05 -3.30 -17.10
N THR A 118 5.67 -3.95 -18.07
CA THR A 118 5.37 -5.33 -18.45
C THR A 118 6.66 -6.15 -18.53
N GLY A 119 6.54 -7.47 -18.42
CA GLY A 119 7.69 -8.40 -18.47
C GLY A 119 8.48 -8.45 -17.15
N ASP A 120 9.70 -9.00 -17.24
CA ASP A 120 10.62 -9.06 -16.11
C ASP A 120 11.23 -7.67 -15.84
N PRO A 121 10.98 -7.07 -14.66
CA PRO A 121 11.51 -5.74 -14.33
C PRO A 121 13.05 -5.70 -14.22
N TYR A 122 13.74 -6.84 -14.24
CA TYR A 122 15.20 -6.89 -14.18
C TYR A 122 15.89 -7.11 -15.54
N THR A 123 15.10 -7.28 -16.61
CA THR A 123 15.60 -7.40 -17.99
C THR A 123 14.72 -6.62 -18.98
N PRO A 124 14.55 -5.29 -18.80
CA PRO A 124 13.76 -4.48 -19.72
C PRO A 124 14.32 -4.54 -21.14
N GLY A 125 13.48 -4.94 -22.09
CA GLY A 125 13.83 -4.98 -23.53
C GLY A 125 14.60 -6.22 -23.99
N PHE A 126 14.88 -7.19 -23.11
CA PHE A 126 15.61 -8.41 -23.47
C PHE A 126 15.00 -9.65 -22.80
N PRO A 127 15.14 -10.85 -23.38
CA PRO A 127 14.79 -12.10 -22.72
C PRO A 127 15.58 -12.29 -21.42
N SER A 128 14.94 -12.85 -20.39
CA SER A 128 15.61 -13.17 -19.12
C SER A 128 16.54 -14.38 -19.29
N PHE A 129 17.85 -14.16 -19.20
CA PHE A 129 18.88 -15.22 -19.18
C PHE A 129 19.43 -15.43 -17.77
N ASN A 130 20.07 -16.58 -17.53
CA ASN A 130 20.88 -16.80 -16.32
C ASN A 130 22.11 -15.88 -16.35
N HIS A 131 21.97 -14.68 -15.76
CA HIS A 131 22.92 -13.66 -15.24
C HIS A 131 24.42 -13.63 -15.61
N THR A 132 24.93 -14.40 -16.57
CA THR A 132 26.35 -14.47 -16.91
C THR A 132 26.74 -13.47 -18.00
N GLN A 133 25.78 -13.01 -18.82
CA GLN A 133 26.07 -12.18 -19.99
C GLN A 133 25.71 -10.70 -19.81
N PHE A 134 24.69 -10.36 -19.01
CA PHE A 134 24.28 -8.97 -18.75
C PHE A 134 23.98 -8.75 -17.26
N PRO A 135 24.52 -7.70 -16.64
CA PRO A 135 24.14 -7.34 -15.28
C PRO A 135 22.63 -6.99 -15.26
N PRO A 136 21.89 -7.40 -14.21
CA PRO A 136 20.48 -7.06 -14.10
C PRO A 136 20.32 -5.54 -14.08
N SER A 137 19.46 -5.02 -14.96
CA SER A 137 19.11 -3.60 -15.00
C SER A 137 17.73 -3.43 -14.37
N GLN A 138 17.63 -2.57 -13.36
CA GLN A 138 16.36 -2.34 -12.68
C GLN A 138 15.47 -1.43 -13.52
N SER A 139 14.27 -1.92 -13.83
CA SER A 139 13.20 -1.13 -14.46
C SER A 139 12.91 0.13 -13.64
N SER A 140 12.80 1.27 -14.31
CA SER A 140 12.36 2.54 -13.73
C SER A 140 10.91 2.51 -13.22
N GLY A 141 10.15 1.48 -13.60
CA GLY A 141 8.78 1.26 -13.14
C GLY A 141 8.67 0.50 -11.80
N LEU A 142 9.79 0.20 -11.13
CA LEU A 142 9.75 -0.39 -9.79
C LEU A 142 9.48 0.69 -8.72
N PRO A 143 8.62 0.41 -7.73
CA PRO A 143 8.29 1.40 -6.70
C PRO A 143 9.46 1.63 -5.74
N SER A 144 9.63 2.87 -5.29
CA SER A 144 10.63 3.24 -4.28
C SER A 144 10.08 3.26 -2.86
N ILE A 145 8.77 3.07 -2.70
CA ILE A 145 8.05 3.06 -1.41
C ILE A 145 7.41 1.70 -1.14
N PRO A 146 7.22 1.31 0.13
CA PRO A 146 6.54 0.08 0.50
C PRO A 146 5.05 0.16 0.16
N VAL A 147 4.56 -0.96 -0.36
CA VAL A 147 3.17 -1.18 -0.76
C VAL A 147 2.70 -2.51 -0.16
N GLN A 148 1.52 -2.52 0.43
CA GLN A 148 0.96 -3.71 1.06
C GLN A 148 -0.55 -3.78 0.86
N THR A 149 -1.06 -4.99 0.58
CA THR A 149 -2.50 -5.27 0.63
C THR A 149 -2.92 -5.56 2.07
N ILE A 150 -4.09 -5.08 2.46
CA ILE A 150 -4.68 -5.32 3.77
C ILE A 150 -6.12 -5.82 3.63
N SER A 151 -6.62 -6.58 4.59
CA SER A 151 -8.02 -7.00 4.58
C SER A 151 -8.95 -5.81 4.80
N ARG A 152 -10.22 -5.97 4.43
CA ARG A 152 -11.25 -4.94 4.69
C ARG A 152 -11.41 -4.71 6.19
N ALA A 153 -11.39 -5.79 6.98
CA ALA A 153 -11.48 -5.69 8.43
C ALA A 153 -10.29 -4.95 9.06
N ALA A 154 -9.08 -5.08 8.49
CA ALA A 154 -7.93 -4.29 8.92
C ALA A 154 -8.09 -2.82 8.55
N ALA A 155 -8.64 -2.50 7.37
CA ALA A 155 -8.96 -1.14 6.99
C ALA A 155 -10.01 -0.51 7.92
N GLU A 156 -11.07 -1.25 8.29
CA GLU A 156 -12.08 -0.81 9.25
C GLU A 156 -11.46 -0.47 10.62
N LYS A 157 -10.57 -1.32 11.14
CA LYS A 157 -9.81 -1.03 12.38
C LYS A 157 -8.91 0.20 12.26
N LEU A 158 -8.30 0.43 11.09
CA LEU A 158 -7.54 1.65 10.84
C LEU A 158 -8.47 2.88 10.87
N PHE A 159 -9.66 2.79 10.29
CA PHE A 159 -10.64 3.88 10.27
C PHE A 159 -11.16 4.25 11.66
N GLU A 160 -11.28 3.29 12.58
CA GLU A 160 -11.59 3.57 14.00
C GLU A 160 -10.55 4.48 14.69
N ASN A 161 -9.34 4.59 14.11
CA ASN A 161 -8.23 5.40 14.61
C ASN A 161 -7.99 6.65 13.75
N MET A 162 -8.96 7.00 12.91
CA MET A 162 -8.93 8.12 11.98
C MET A 162 -10.12 9.06 12.22
N GLU A 163 -9.95 10.29 11.78
CA GLU A 163 -10.89 11.41 11.88
C GLU A 163 -11.21 11.99 10.50
N GLY A 164 -12.31 12.72 10.43
CA GLY A 164 -12.84 13.32 9.21
C GLY A 164 -13.59 12.33 8.33
N ASP A 165 -14.86 12.61 8.04
CA ASP A 165 -15.68 11.72 7.23
C ASP A 165 -15.24 11.75 5.76
N CYS A 166 -15.24 10.58 5.12
CA CYS A 166 -14.99 10.48 3.70
C CYS A 166 -16.12 11.20 2.90
N PRO A 167 -15.80 11.91 1.80
CA PRO A 167 -16.79 12.57 0.98
C PRO A 167 -17.86 11.60 0.47
N SER A 168 -19.14 11.98 0.56
CA SER A 168 -20.26 11.15 0.07
C SER A 168 -20.15 10.80 -1.42
N ALA A 169 -19.51 11.67 -2.20
CA ALA A 169 -19.21 11.45 -3.62
C ALA A 169 -18.29 10.25 -3.89
N TRP A 170 -17.62 9.69 -2.88
CA TRP A 170 -16.80 8.50 -3.03
C TRP A 170 -17.62 7.21 -3.03
N GLU A 171 -18.90 7.25 -2.65
CA GLU A 171 -19.79 6.08 -2.63
C GLU A 171 -19.12 4.89 -1.92
N ILE A 172 -18.69 5.14 -0.69
CA ILE A 172 -17.96 4.18 0.16
C ILE A 172 -18.73 3.94 1.46
N ASP A 173 -18.35 2.89 2.17
CA ASP A 173 -18.89 2.57 3.48
C ASP A 173 -18.81 3.77 4.46
N PRO A 174 -19.86 4.04 5.26
CA PRO A 174 -19.87 5.14 6.23
C PRO A 174 -18.78 5.06 7.31
N SER A 175 -18.16 3.90 7.52
CA SER A 175 -17.01 3.74 8.41
C SER A 175 -15.73 4.41 7.90
N CYS A 176 -15.67 4.79 6.63
CA CYS A 176 -14.50 5.44 6.03
C CYS A 176 -14.16 6.76 6.72
N ARG A 177 -12.86 6.98 6.96
CA ARG A 177 -12.30 8.21 7.52
C ARG A 177 -11.12 8.72 6.70
N LEU A 178 -10.84 10.02 6.78
CA LEU A 178 -9.87 10.71 5.92
C LEU A 178 -8.44 10.67 6.44
N GLU A 179 -8.21 10.89 7.74
CA GLU A 179 -6.86 11.08 8.25
C GLU A 179 -6.70 10.50 9.66
N THR A 180 -5.54 9.95 10.02
CA THR A 180 -5.28 9.49 11.40
C THR A 180 -5.40 10.61 12.43
N SER A 181 -5.95 10.28 13.61
CA SER A 181 -5.96 11.20 14.75
C SER A 181 -4.55 11.75 15.04
N PRO A 182 -4.40 13.01 15.49
CA PRO A 182 -3.09 13.65 15.71
C PRO A 182 -2.13 12.87 16.62
N ASN A 183 -2.66 12.04 17.53
CA ASN A 183 -1.90 11.30 18.52
C ASN A 183 -1.52 9.87 18.07
N LYS A 184 -1.81 9.51 16.82
CA LYS A 184 -1.60 8.16 16.28
C LYS A 184 -0.96 8.22 14.90
N ASN A 185 0.06 7.41 14.71
CA ASN A 185 0.67 7.14 13.41
C ASN A 185 0.46 5.67 13.02
N VAL A 186 0.67 5.36 11.76
CA VAL A 186 0.71 4.00 11.24
C VAL A 186 2.15 3.68 10.84
N LYS A 187 2.60 2.50 11.23
CA LYS A 187 3.88 1.93 10.82
C LYS A 187 3.60 0.74 9.91
N LEU A 188 4.19 0.77 8.72
CA LEU A 188 4.15 -0.29 7.72
C LEU A 188 5.54 -0.90 7.60
N THR A 189 5.63 -2.21 7.78
CA THR A 189 6.85 -2.98 7.55
C THR A 189 6.62 -3.97 6.41
N VAL A 190 7.42 -3.87 5.36
CA VAL A 190 7.41 -4.80 4.22
C VAL A 190 8.77 -5.49 4.11
N ASN A 191 8.75 -6.82 4.07
CA ASN A 191 9.92 -7.69 4.08
C ASN A 191 9.93 -8.67 2.89
N ASN A 192 9.34 -8.29 1.75
CA ASN A 192 9.30 -9.14 0.56
C ASN A 192 10.71 -9.41 0.01
N VAL A 193 11.00 -10.65 -0.35
CA VAL A 193 12.33 -11.09 -0.84
C VAL A 193 12.25 -11.57 -2.28
N LEU A 194 13.29 -11.28 -3.07
CA LEU A 194 13.43 -11.86 -4.41
C LEU A 194 13.98 -13.27 -4.27
N LYS A 195 13.27 -14.26 -4.82
CA LYS A 195 13.76 -15.63 -4.99
C LYS A 195 14.09 -15.91 -6.46
N GLU A 196 15.13 -16.71 -6.64
CA GLU A 196 15.49 -17.36 -7.90
C GLU A 196 14.66 -18.64 -8.07
#